data_AF-A0A937G4Z1-F1
#
_entry.id   AF-A0A937G4Z1-F1
#
_cell.length_a   1.000
_cell.length_b   1.000
_cell.length_c   1.000
_cell.angle_alpha   90.00
_cell.angle_beta   90.00
_cell.angle_gamma   90.00
#
_symmetry.space_group_name_H-M   'P 1'
#
loop_
_entity.id
_entity.type
_entity.pdbx_description
1 polymer ?
#
loop_
_entity_poly.entity_id
_entity_poly.type
_entity_poly.pdbx_seq_one_letter_code
_entity_poly.pdbx_strand_id
1 'polypeptide(L)'
;SKVIELGDKKEKVTIEDLPYIISDVLEYPTKKKDIIIESYVLTHAKTLRPSASLSLIINDELYQESCSGDGQFDAFMSALKKIYSKRNKILPKLIDYAVRIPPGSDSDAFCETTITWDTGSKKFKTRGLDTDQTVSAIKATEKMLNTE
;
A
#
# COMPACT_ATOMS: atom_id res chain seq x y z
N SER A 1 2.99 -17.00 -10.06
CA SER A 1 3.18 -17.26 -8.62
C SER A 1 3.94 -16.08 -8.02
N LYS A 2 3.58 -15.60 -6.81
CA LYS A 2 4.25 -14.45 -6.17
C LYS A 2 5.76 -14.62 -6.05
N VAL A 3 6.20 -15.87 -5.84
CA VAL A 3 7.62 -16.25 -5.79
C VAL A 3 8.35 -15.95 -7.11
N ILE A 4 7.67 -16.07 -8.26
CA ILE A 4 8.26 -15.76 -9.58
C ILE A 4 8.40 -14.24 -9.75
N GLU A 5 7.38 -13.46 -9.38
CA GLU A 5 7.44 -11.98 -9.41
C GLU A 5 8.57 -11.43 -8.53
N LEU A 6 8.79 -12.03 -7.36
CA LEU A 6 9.87 -11.66 -6.44
C LEU A 6 11.25 -12.07 -6.99
N GLY A 7 11.35 -13.24 -7.62
CA GLY A 7 12.56 -13.69 -8.32
C GLY A 7 12.95 -12.77 -9.48
N ASP A 8 11.98 -12.29 -10.26
CA ASP A 8 12.20 -11.34 -11.37
C ASP A 8 12.69 -9.98 -10.87
N LYS A 9 12.30 -9.56 -9.65
CA LYS A 9 12.79 -8.35 -8.98
C LYS A 9 14.18 -8.49 -8.36
N LYS A 10 14.82 -9.67 -8.46
CA LYS A 10 16.11 -10.01 -7.83
C LYS A 10 16.12 -9.80 -6.31
N GLU A 11 14.95 -9.86 -5.66
CA GLU A 11 14.88 -9.82 -4.21
C GLU A 11 15.40 -11.15 -3.64
N LYS A 12 16.28 -11.08 -2.63
CA LYS A 12 16.72 -12.28 -1.92
C LYS A 12 15.56 -12.75 -1.05
N VAL A 13 14.96 -13.87 -1.43
CA VAL A 13 13.91 -14.53 -0.64
C VAL A 13 14.56 -15.55 0.29
N THR A 14 14.38 -15.37 1.60
CA THR A 14 14.84 -16.32 2.62
C THR A 14 13.74 -17.34 2.96
N ILE A 15 14.10 -18.42 3.67
CA ILE A 15 13.12 -19.44 4.10
C ILE A 15 12.15 -18.83 5.12
N GLU A 16 12.65 -17.91 5.93
CA GLU A 16 11.93 -17.16 6.95
C GLU A 16 10.85 -16.25 6.35
N ASP A 17 11.01 -15.82 5.09
CA ASP A 17 10.06 -14.96 4.37
C ASP A 17 8.86 -15.73 3.81
N LEU A 18 9.00 -17.05 3.58
CA LEU A 18 7.99 -17.87 2.91
C LEU A 18 6.61 -17.82 3.59
N PRO A 19 6.47 -17.91 4.92
CA PRO A 19 5.16 -17.83 5.57
C PRO A 19 4.43 -16.52 5.27
N TYR A 20 5.15 -15.40 5.18
CA TYR A 20 4.57 -14.08 4.92
C TYR A 20 4.15 -13.93 3.46
N ILE A 21 4.98 -14.41 2.54
CA ILE A 21 4.66 -14.42 1.10
C ILE A 21 3.41 -15.28 0.86
N ILE A 22 3.33 -16.46 1.49
CA ILE A 22 2.18 -17.35 1.36
C ILE A 22 0.93 -16.68 1.95
N SER A 23 1.03 -16.09 3.14
CA SER A 23 -0.09 -15.38 3.78
C SER A 23 -0.63 -14.24 2.89
N ASP A 24 0.26 -13.42 2.33
CA ASP A 24 -0.11 -12.28 1.47
C ASP A 24 -0.91 -12.72 0.23
N VAL A 25 -0.55 -13.88 -0.36
CA VAL A 25 -1.19 -14.45 -1.55
C VAL A 25 -2.51 -15.12 -1.22
N LEU A 26 -2.58 -15.91 -0.15
CA LEU A 26 -3.78 -16.70 0.18
C LEU A 26 -4.95 -15.83 0.65
N GLU A 27 -4.67 -14.72 1.31
CA GLU A 27 -5.70 -13.88 1.93
C GLU A 27 -6.34 -12.87 0.97
N TYR A 28 -5.71 -12.64 -0.18
CA TYR A 28 -6.25 -11.82 -1.26
C TYR A 28 -6.39 -12.67 -2.52
N PRO A 29 -7.41 -13.57 -2.59
CA PRO A 29 -7.78 -14.18 -3.85
C PRO A 29 -8.05 -13.06 -4.86
N THR A 30 -7.74 -13.31 -6.13
CA THR A 30 -7.91 -12.42 -7.28
C THR A 30 -9.33 -11.85 -7.39
N LYS A 31 -9.67 -10.87 -6.54
CA LYS A 31 -10.81 -9.98 -6.74
C LYS A 31 -10.53 -9.14 -7.98
N LYS A 32 -11.59 -8.75 -8.67
CA LYS A 32 -11.51 -7.84 -9.80
C LYS A 32 -10.85 -6.54 -9.31
N LYS A 33 -9.67 -6.23 -9.83
CA LYS A 33 -8.93 -5.01 -9.47
C LYS A 33 -9.47 -3.85 -10.29
N ASP A 34 -10.65 -3.36 -9.91
CA ASP A 34 -11.29 -2.22 -10.59
C ASP A 34 -10.55 -0.90 -10.29
N ILE A 35 -9.69 -0.89 -9.25
CA ILE A 35 -8.88 0.25 -8.84
C ILE A 35 -7.41 -0.16 -8.77
N ILE A 36 -6.56 0.52 -9.54
CA ILE A 36 -5.13 0.20 -9.67
C ILE A 36 -4.32 1.47 -9.42
N ILE A 37 -3.33 1.37 -8.55
CA ILE A 37 -2.28 2.40 -8.43
C ILE A 37 -1.29 2.16 -9.56
N GLU A 38 -1.41 2.94 -10.63
CA GLU A 38 -0.59 2.80 -11.84
C GLU A 38 0.87 3.19 -11.55
N SER A 39 1.08 4.34 -10.90
CA SER A 39 2.40 4.81 -10.53
C SER A 39 2.34 5.82 -9.39
N TYR A 40 3.44 5.97 -8.67
CA TYR A 40 3.59 7.00 -7.67
C TYR A 40 5.06 7.45 -7.56
N VAL A 41 5.24 8.69 -7.11
CA VAL A 41 6.54 9.24 -6.71
C VAL A 41 6.39 9.75 -5.29
N LEU A 42 7.25 9.28 -4.38
CA LEU A 42 7.32 9.75 -3.00
C LEU A 42 8.63 10.49 -2.82
N THR A 43 8.58 11.70 -2.26
CA THR A 43 9.78 12.46 -1.94
C THR A 43 9.90 12.65 -0.43
N HIS A 44 11.10 12.41 0.08
CA HIS A 44 11.48 12.70 1.44
C HIS A 44 12.92 13.19 1.44
N ALA A 45 13.15 14.32 2.10
CA ALA A 45 14.49 14.80 2.34
C ALA A 45 14.51 15.47 3.71
N LYS A 46 15.63 15.30 4.42
CA LYS A 46 15.89 16.06 5.64
C LYS A 46 15.76 17.55 5.32
N THR A 47 14.90 18.24 6.06
CA THR A 47 14.51 19.67 5.91
C THR A 47 13.49 20.05 4.82
N LEU A 48 13.08 19.13 3.96
CA LEU A 48 12.00 19.39 3.00
C LEU A 48 10.70 18.74 3.45
N ARG A 49 9.57 19.39 3.14
CA ARG A 49 8.25 18.81 3.39
C ARG A 49 8.04 17.61 2.46
N PRO A 50 7.69 16.42 2.99
CA PRO A 50 7.39 15.26 2.17
C PRO A 50 6.28 15.54 1.16
N SER A 51 6.37 14.94 -0.02
CA SER A 51 5.33 15.00 -1.04
C SER A 51 5.12 13.66 -1.71
N ALA A 52 3.93 13.49 -2.29
CA ALA A 52 3.58 12.34 -3.11
C ALA A 52 2.82 12.80 -4.35
N SER A 53 3.18 12.22 -5.50
CA SER A 53 2.40 12.30 -6.74
C SER A 53 1.90 10.90 -7.08
N LEU A 54 0.62 10.77 -7.41
CA LEU A 54 -0.08 9.50 -7.60
C LEU A 54 -0.83 9.50 -8.93
N SER A 55 -0.64 8.45 -9.72
CA SER A 55 -1.52 8.05 -10.82
C SER A 55 -2.37 6.86 -10.39
N LEU A 56 -3.69 6.99 -10.48
CA LEU A 56 -4.67 5.98 -10.08
C LEU A 56 -5.62 5.72 -11.24
N ILE A 57 -5.76 4.45 -11.64
CA ILE A 57 -6.76 4.01 -12.60
C ILE A 57 -7.98 3.52 -11.80
N ILE A 58 -9.16 4.04 -12.11
CA ILE A 58 -10.43 3.58 -11.55
C ILE A 58 -11.39 3.35 -12.71
N ASN A 59 -11.84 2.12 -12.93
CA ASN A 59 -12.71 1.75 -14.05
C ASN A 59 -12.14 2.25 -15.40
N ASP A 60 -10.87 1.94 -15.68
CA ASP A 60 -10.13 2.30 -16.90
C ASP A 60 -9.89 3.81 -17.15
N GLU A 61 -10.28 4.67 -16.21
CA GLU A 61 -10.00 6.11 -16.27
C GLU A 61 -8.81 6.47 -15.38
N LEU A 62 -7.88 7.26 -15.94
CA LEU A 62 -6.67 7.73 -15.24
C LEU A 62 -6.94 9.02 -14.45
N TYR A 63 -6.54 9.01 -13.19
CA TYR A 63 -6.60 10.14 -12.27
C TYR A 63 -5.23 10.45 -11.71
N GLN A 64 -4.89 11.73 -11.66
CA GLN A 64 -3.58 12.17 -11.17
C GLN A 64 -3.72 13.29 -10.16
N GLU A 65 -3.01 13.16 -9.03
CA GLU A 65 -2.92 14.19 -8.01
C GLU A 65 -1.54 14.22 -7.36
N SER A 66 -1.23 15.38 -6.77
CA SER A 66 -0.03 15.58 -5.96
C SER A 66 -0.38 16.35 -4.70
N CYS A 67 0.20 15.94 -3.57
CA CYS A 67 0.02 16.58 -2.28
C CYS A 67 1.32 16.54 -1.45
N SER A 68 1.44 17.48 -0.52
CA SER A 68 2.42 17.42 0.58
C SER A 68 1.77 16.82 1.82
N GLY A 69 2.60 16.31 2.73
CA GLY A 69 2.15 15.76 4.01
C GLY A 69 3.23 15.87 5.09
N ASP A 70 2.95 15.33 6.27
CA ASP A 70 3.90 15.30 7.38
C ASP A 70 4.90 14.14 7.25
N GLY A 71 4.51 13.10 6.49
CA GLY A 71 5.33 11.97 6.07
C GLY A 71 4.99 11.54 4.64
N GLN A 72 5.78 10.63 4.07
CA GLN A 72 5.54 10.13 2.70
C GLN A 72 4.17 9.47 2.56
N PHE A 73 3.80 8.61 3.52
CA PHE A 73 2.51 7.93 3.51
C PHE A 73 1.33 8.90 3.70
N ASP A 74 1.49 9.92 4.55
CA ASP A 74 0.47 10.97 4.74
C ASP A 74 0.27 11.82 3.46
N ALA A 75 1.36 12.18 2.78
CA ALA A 75 1.30 12.87 1.50
C ALA A 75 0.57 12.02 0.43
N PHE A 76 0.88 10.72 0.37
CA PHE A 76 0.19 9.76 -0.49
C PHE A 76 -1.30 9.68 -0.19
N MET A 77 -1.67 9.51 1.09
CA MET A 77 -3.08 9.47 1.52
C MET A 77 -3.80 10.77 1.22
N SER A 78 -3.12 11.92 1.31
CA SER A 78 -3.69 13.22 0.96
C SER A 78 -3.96 13.35 -0.53
N ALA A 79 -3.04 12.93 -1.39
CA ALA A 79 -3.24 12.89 -2.84
C ALA A 79 -4.41 11.94 -3.21
N LEU A 80 -4.45 10.75 -2.60
CA LEU A 80 -5.53 9.78 -2.79
C LEU A 80 -6.89 10.33 -2.33
N LYS A 81 -6.97 10.95 -1.15
CA LYS A 81 -8.18 11.63 -0.67
C LYS A 81 -8.64 12.71 -1.64
N LYS A 82 -7.72 13.47 -2.23
CA LYS A 82 -8.05 14.52 -3.21
C LYS A 82 -8.69 13.95 -4.48
N ILE A 83 -8.17 12.83 -5.00
CA ILE A 83 -8.80 12.09 -6.12
C ILE A 83 -10.22 11.65 -5.75
N TYR A 84 -10.41 11.06 -4.57
CA TYR A 84 -11.71 10.54 -4.13
C TYR A 84 -12.74 11.64 -3.84
N SER A 85 -12.32 12.73 -3.21
CA SER A 85 -13.19 13.89 -2.94
C SER A 85 -13.74 14.52 -4.22
N LYS A 86 -12.93 14.61 -5.30
CA LYS A 86 -13.40 15.07 -6.62
C LYS A 86 -14.51 14.20 -7.21
N ARG A 87 -14.65 12.96 -6.73
CA ARG A 87 -15.66 11.99 -7.16
C ARG A 87 -16.81 11.83 -6.15
N ASN A 88 -16.87 12.69 -5.13
CA ASN A 88 -17.82 12.58 -4.02
C ASN A 88 -17.81 11.20 -3.32
N LYS A 89 -16.65 10.53 -3.30
CA LYS A 89 -16.45 9.28 -2.56
C LYS A 89 -15.65 9.54 -1.29
N ILE A 90 -16.00 8.85 -0.21
CA ILE A 90 -15.31 8.94 1.08
C ILE A 90 -14.47 7.69 1.26
N LEU A 91 -13.18 7.87 1.57
CA LEU A 91 -12.30 6.76 1.93
C LEU A 91 -12.56 6.29 3.37
N PRO A 92 -12.44 4.99 3.64
CA PRO A 92 -12.41 4.47 5.01
C PRO A 92 -11.36 5.18 5.86
N LYS A 93 -11.67 5.43 7.14
CA LYS A 93 -10.73 6.03 8.08
C LYS A 93 -9.67 5.01 8.48
N LEU A 94 -8.40 5.38 8.38
CA LEU A 94 -7.31 4.63 9.00
C LEU A 94 -7.40 4.80 10.52
N ILE A 95 -7.55 3.70 11.25
CA ILE A 95 -7.71 3.71 12.71
C ILE A 95 -6.60 2.96 13.46
N ASP A 96 -5.82 2.14 12.75
CA ASP A 96 -4.65 1.44 13.30
C ASP A 96 -3.66 1.11 12.18
N TYR A 97 -2.37 1.14 12.48
CA TYR A 97 -1.27 0.95 11.54
C TYR A 97 -0.11 0.24 12.22
N ALA A 98 0.24 -0.95 11.74
CA ALA A 98 1.30 -1.77 12.30
C ALA A 98 2.24 -2.26 11.19
N VAL A 99 3.55 -2.11 11.43
CA VAL A 99 4.60 -2.66 10.58
C VAL A 99 5.32 -3.75 11.35
N ARG A 100 5.49 -4.92 10.73
CA ARG A 100 6.21 -6.05 11.29
C ARG A 100 7.31 -6.49 10.34
N ILE A 101 8.52 -6.57 10.87
CA ILE A 101 9.68 -7.14 10.18
C ILE A 101 9.94 -8.51 10.83
N PRO A 102 10.17 -9.58 10.04
CA PRO A 102 10.50 -10.90 10.60
C PRO A 102 11.74 -10.85 11.51
N PRO A 103 11.83 -11.70 12.54
CA PRO A 103 13.01 -11.79 13.38
C PRO A 103 14.17 -12.44 12.60
N GLY A 104 15.40 -11.95 12.82
CA GLY A 104 16.60 -12.43 12.10
C GLY A 104 16.82 -11.78 10.73
N SER A 105 16.03 -10.75 10.41
CA SER A 105 16.05 -10.01 9.15
C SER A 105 17.20 -9.01 9.05
N ASP A 106 17.76 -8.90 7.84
CA ASP A 106 18.73 -7.87 7.44
C ASP A 106 18.03 -6.65 6.81
N SER A 107 18.79 -5.65 6.37
CA SER A 107 18.27 -4.37 5.85
C SER A 107 17.42 -4.47 4.58
N ASP A 108 17.43 -5.62 3.89
CA ASP A 108 16.68 -5.91 2.67
C ASP A 108 15.49 -6.86 2.91
N ALA A 109 15.14 -7.14 4.16
CA ALA A 109 14.06 -8.04 4.50
C ALA A 109 12.67 -7.46 4.19
N PHE A 110 11.70 -8.35 4.02
CA PHE A 110 10.31 -7.94 3.88
C PHE A 110 9.78 -7.28 5.15
N CYS A 111 8.92 -6.30 4.94
CA CYS A 111 8.08 -5.71 5.96
C CYS A 111 6.60 -5.95 5.61
N GLU A 112 5.89 -6.50 6.57
CA GLU A 112 4.44 -6.65 6.51
C GLU A 112 3.79 -5.43 7.14
N THR A 113 2.98 -4.71 6.38
CA THR A 113 2.18 -3.60 6.88
C THR A 113 0.72 -4.02 6.98
N THR A 114 0.16 -3.96 8.18
CA THR A 114 -1.27 -4.15 8.43
C THR A 114 -1.92 -2.80 8.73
N ILE A 115 -2.99 -2.48 7.99
CA ILE A 115 -3.78 -1.26 8.22
C ILE A 115 -5.21 -1.65 8.57
N THR A 116 -5.73 -1.11 9.66
CA THR A 116 -7.14 -1.25 10.03
C THR A 116 -7.93 -0.03 9.57
N TRP A 117 -9.02 -0.30 8.85
CA TRP A 117 -9.89 0.69 8.24
C TRP A 117 -11.28 0.65 8.85
N ASP A 118 -11.92 1.82 8.92
CA ASP A 118 -13.27 2.00 9.44
C ASP A 118 -14.13 2.77 8.43
N THR A 119 -15.17 2.13 7.90
CA THR A 119 -16.16 2.76 7.00
C THR A 119 -17.27 3.51 7.77
N GLY A 120 -17.27 3.43 9.10
CA GLY A 120 -18.37 3.81 9.98
C GLY A 120 -19.40 2.69 10.18
N SER A 121 -19.55 1.78 9.20
CA SER A 121 -20.45 0.62 9.29
C SER A 121 -19.70 -0.70 9.57
N LYS A 122 -18.45 -0.80 9.12
CA LYS A 122 -17.63 -1.99 9.24
C LYS A 122 -16.18 -1.61 9.46
N LYS A 123 -15.51 -2.40 10.30
CA LYS A 123 -14.05 -2.40 10.44
C LYS A 123 -13.47 -3.58 9.70
N PHE A 124 -12.37 -3.36 8.99
CA PHE A 124 -11.66 -4.42 8.29
C PHE A 124 -10.17 -4.11 8.23
N LYS A 125 -9.37 -5.13 7.94
CA LYS A 125 -7.92 -5.00 7.84
C LYS A 125 -7.47 -5.33 6.44
N THR A 126 -6.44 -4.63 5.99
CA THR A 126 -5.70 -5.00 4.78
C THR A 126 -4.23 -5.15 5.12
N ARG A 127 -3.54 -5.98 4.34
CA ARG A 127 -2.13 -6.28 4.53
C ARG A 127 -1.35 -6.07 3.25
N GLY A 128 -0.16 -5.52 3.35
CA GLY A 128 0.79 -5.42 2.26
C GLY A 128 2.13 -6.02 2.66
N LEU A 129 2.85 -6.50 1.66
CA LEU A 129 4.18 -7.06 1.82
C LEU A 129 5.11 -6.44 0.76
N ASP A 130 6.19 -5.84 1.20
CA ASP A 130 7.25 -5.27 0.35
C ASP A 130 8.54 -5.17 1.17
N THR A 131 9.69 -4.93 0.54
CA THR A 131 10.94 -4.64 1.25
C THR A 131 10.98 -3.19 1.75
N ASP A 132 10.22 -2.28 1.12
CA ASP A 132 10.01 -0.91 1.59
C ASP A 132 8.70 -0.78 2.38
N GLN A 133 8.78 -0.28 3.62
CA GLN A 133 7.62 -0.13 4.51
C GLN A 133 6.53 0.79 3.98
N THR A 134 6.90 1.83 3.23
CA THR A 134 5.95 2.76 2.64
C THR A 134 5.26 2.12 1.44
N VAL A 135 6.00 1.37 0.63
CA VAL A 135 5.42 0.59 -0.49
C VAL A 135 4.51 -0.51 0.04
N SER A 136 4.91 -1.20 1.11
CA SER A 136 4.09 -2.19 1.83
C SER A 136 2.76 -1.58 2.28
N ALA A 137 2.78 -0.37 2.84
CA ALA A 137 1.58 0.39 3.21
C ALA A 137 0.71 0.79 2.01
N ILE A 138 1.33 1.20 0.89
CA ILE A 138 0.62 1.55 -0.35
C ILE A 138 -0.10 0.32 -0.91
N LYS A 139 0.54 -0.86 -0.92
CA LYS A 139 -0.11 -2.13 -1.31
C LYS A 139 -1.28 -2.49 -0.41
N ALA A 140 -1.13 -2.33 0.91
CA ALA A 140 -2.23 -2.51 1.85
C ALA A 140 -3.38 -1.54 1.54
N THR A 141 -3.08 -0.30 1.17
CA THR A 141 -4.07 0.70 0.78
C THR A 141 -4.76 0.34 -0.54
N GLU A 142 -4.03 -0.07 -1.57
CA GLU A 142 -4.64 -0.51 -2.84
C GLU A 142 -5.61 -1.67 -2.64
N LYS A 143 -5.23 -2.64 -1.79
CA LYS A 143 -6.13 -3.73 -1.39
C LYS A 143 -7.39 -3.21 -0.71
N MET A 144 -7.29 -2.16 0.12
CA MET A 144 -8.44 -1.52 0.74
C MET A 144 -9.38 -0.90 -0.30
N LEU A 145 -8.84 -0.26 -1.34
CA LEU A 145 -9.63 0.33 -2.43
C LEU A 145 -10.45 -0.73 -3.19
N ASN A 146 -10.03 -2.00 -3.15
CA ASN A 146 -10.68 -3.13 -3.82
C ASN A 146 -11.37 -4.11 -2.84
N THR A 147 -11.64 -3.69 -1.59
CA THR A 147 -12.26 -4.56 -0.57
C THR A 147 -13.79 -4.56 -0.61
N GLU A 148 -14.41 -3.77 -1.48
CA GLU A 148 -15.87 -3.83 -1.75
C GLU A 148 -16.30 -5.17 -2.38
#